data_AF-A0A1A8V8K4-F1
#
_entry.id   AF-A0A1A8V8K4-F1
#
_cell.length_a   1.000
_cell.length_b   1.000
_cell.length_c   1.000
_cell.angle_alpha   90.00
_cell.angle_beta   90.00
_cell.angle_gamma   90.00
#
_symmetry.space_group_name_H-M   'P 1'
#
loop_
_entity.id
_entity.type
_entity.pdbx_description
1 polymer ?
#
loop_
_entity_poly.entity_id
_entity_poly.type
_entity_poly.pdbx_seq_one_letter_code
_entity_poly.pdbx_strand_id
1 'polypeptide(L)'
;YFANRTGTPWEVNDLMGYEMVRKDGDLDGFSATFSLVPRLKLGLVILMAGSRSQKEDVVTKAYSFIIPAIEKAFREAQKVLIAPPSPDPYIGFYTYSNITFYEIKVGPDGVLIMQQFGPQIEELIPEKYRTIKLN
;
A
#
# COMPACT_ATOMS: atom_id res chain seq x y z
N TYR A 1 16.43 11.23 -21.45
CA TYR A 1 15.40 11.19 -20.40
C TYR A 1 14.86 12.59 -20.25
N PHE A 2 13.55 12.78 -20.30
CA PHE A 2 12.90 14.08 -20.10
C PHE A 2 11.80 13.90 -19.05
N ALA A 3 11.69 14.85 -18.12
CA ALA A 3 10.67 14.81 -17.08
C ALA A 3 9.29 15.15 -17.64
N ASN A 4 8.24 14.45 -17.18
CA ASN A 4 6.85 14.76 -17.51
C ASN A 4 6.46 16.14 -16.96
N ARG A 5 6.96 16.47 -15.75
CA ARG A 5 6.82 17.80 -15.14
C ARG A 5 8.00 18.09 -14.23
N THR A 6 8.26 19.37 -13.99
CA THR A 6 9.29 19.85 -13.06
C THR A 6 8.66 20.63 -11.93
N GLY A 7 9.06 20.34 -10.70
CA GLY A 7 8.71 21.11 -9.49
C GLY A 7 9.90 21.96 -9.01
N THR A 8 9.81 22.52 -7.80
CA THR A 8 10.98 23.07 -7.11
C THR A 8 11.98 21.94 -6.86
N PRO A 9 13.28 22.14 -7.10
CA PRO A 9 14.17 21.52 -8.11
C PRO A 9 13.96 20.05 -8.60
N TRP A 10 12.81 19.41 -8.38
CA TRP A 10 12.58 18.00 -8.73
C TRP A 10 12.11 17.77 -10.16
N GLU A 11 12.60 16.69 -10.77
CA GLU A 11 12.03 16.07 -11.95
C GLU A 11 10.99 15.04 -11.52
N VAL A 12 9.79 15.09 -12.09
CA VAL A 12 8.68 14.21 -11.71
C VAL A 12 8.23 13.41 -12.92
N ASN A 13 8.11 12.09 -12.73
CA ASN A 13 7.71 11.13 -13.76
C ASN A 13 6.78 10.07 -13.18
N ASP A 14 6.01 9.44 -14.06
CA ASP A 14 5.19 8.29 -13.71
C ASP A 14 5.96 7.00 -13.97
N LEU A 15 6.02 6.13 -12.95
CA LEU A 15 6.61 4.81 -13.03
C LEU A 15 5.64 3.79 -12.44
N MET A 16 5.15 2.87 -13.27
CA MET A 16 4.21 1.80 -12.84
C MET A 16 2.94 2.34 -12.16
N GLY A 17 2.45 3.52 -12.58
CA GLY A 17 1.28 4.17 -11.98
C GLY A 17 1.58 4.91 -10.67
N TYR A 18 2.85 5.00 -10.26
CA TYR A 18 3.29 5.83 -9.16
C TYR A 18 4.03 7.06 -9.65
N GLU A 19 3.78 8.17 -8.97
CA GLU A 19 4.61 9.35 -9.12
C GLU A 19 5.98 9.13 -8.47
N MET A 20 7.02 9.29 -9.27
CA MET A 20 8.42 9.23 -8.87
C MET A 20 9.04 10.61 -9.04
N VAL A 21 9.67 11.12 -7.97
CA VAL A 21 10.41 12.38 -7.98
C VAL A 21 11.90 12.08 -7.91
N ARG A 22 12.69 12.79 -8.70
CA ARG A 22 14.12 12.51 -8.86
C ARG A 22 14.94 13.78 -9.07
N LYS A 23 16.18 13.71 -8.60
CA LYS A 23 17.23 14.65 -8.95
C LYS A 23 18.50 13.89 -9.29
N ASP A 24 19.05 14.21 -10.45
CA ASP A 24 20.35 13.73 -10.90
C ASP A 24 21.43 14.81 -10.71
N GLY A 25 22.65 14.33 -10.51
CA GLY A 25 23.87 15.13 -10.57
C GLY A 25 24.97 14.32 -11.23
N ASP A 26 25.77 14.98 -12.05
CA ASP A 26 26.90 14.40 -12.76
C ASP A 26 28.10 15.34 -12.56
N LEU A 27 29.26 14.77 -12.22
CA LEU A 27 30.54 15.44 -12.02
C LEU A 27 31.60 14.57 -12.68
N ASP A 28 32.65 15.12 -13.30
CA ASP A 28 33.63 14.36 -14.10
C ASP A 28 34.04 12.99 -13.50
N GLY A 29 33.53 11.91 -14.10
CA GLY A 29 33.80 10.52 -13.66
C GLY A 29 32.92 10.00 -12.51
N PHE A 30 31.92 10.77 -12.07
CA PHE A 30 30.99 10.45 -11.00
C PHE A 30 29.55 10.80 -11.40
N SER A 31 28.61 10.01 -10.89
CA SER A 31 27.19 10.32 -11.03
C SER A 31 26.42 9.97 -9.77
N ALA A 32 25.41 10.77 -9.49
CA ALA A 32 24.55 10.61 -8.33
C ALA A 32 23.09 10.76 -8.75
N THR A 33 22.24 9.95 -8.14
CA THR A 33 20.79 10.08 -8.24
C THR A 33 20.17 9.98 -6.86
N PHE A 34 19.29 10.93 -6.55
CA PHE A 34 18.36 10.85 -5.43
C PHE A 34 16.94 10.74 -5.97
N SER A 35 16.19 9.72 -5.58
CA SER A 35 14.82 9.50 -6.05
C SER A 35 13.90 9.02 -4.95
N LEU A 36 12.61 9.35 -5.05
CA LEU A 36 11.56 8.97 -4.12
C LEU A 36 10.32 8.50 -4.86
N VAL A 37 9.61 7.54 -4.26
CA VAL A 37 8.23 7.17 -4.60
C VAL A 37 7.36 7.42 -3.36
N PRO A 38 6.83 8.64 -3.18
CA PRO A 38 6.25 9.07 -1.90
C PRO A 38 5.08 8.20 -1.41
N ARG A 39 4.20 7.75 -2.33
CA ARG A 39 3.05 6.88 -1.98
C ARG A 39 3.47 5.55 -1.35
N LEU A 40 4.67 5.06 -1.68
CA LEU A 40 5.23 3.82 -1.12
C LEU A 40 6.18 4.08 0.05
N LYS A 41 6.37 5.35 0.46
CA LYS A 41 7.39 5.76 1.45
C LYS A 41 8.79 5.23 1.11
N LEU A 42 9.09 5.14 -0.18
CA LEU A 42 10.30 4.54 -0.71
C LEU A 42 11.26 5.62 -1.21
N GLY A 43 12.55 5.50 -0.86
CA GLY A 43 13.62 6.34 -1.39
C GLY A 43 14.80 5.50 -1.85
N LEU A 44 15.42 5.91 -2.95
CA LEU A 44 16.60 5.27 -3.52
C LEU A 44 17.65 6.32 -3.85
N VAL A 45 18.85 6.11 -3.29
CA VAL A 45 20.05 6.91 -3.55
C VAL A 45 21.07 6.03 -4.24
N ILE A 46 21.55 6.47 -5.40
CA ILE A 46 22.58 5.77 -6.18
C ILE A 46 23.77 6.72 -6.31
N LEU A 47 24.95 6.24 -5.94
CA LEU A 47 26.23 6.94 -6.10
C LEU A 47 27.15 6.05 -6.92
N MET A 48 27.73 6.57 -8.00
CA MET A 48 28.56 5.79 -8.91
C MET A 48 29.88 6.51 -9.19
N ALA A 49 30.98 5.74 -9.15
CA ALA A 49 32.28 6.13 -9.67
C ALA A 49 32.34 5.80 -11.17
N GLY A 50 31.54 6.51 -11.94
CA GLY A 50 31.44 6.43 -13.39
C GLY A 50 30.27 7.25 -13.91
N SER A 51 30.31 7.58 -15.20
CA SER A 51 29.20 8.25 -15.86
C SER A 51 27.99 7.33 -15.98
N ARG A 52 26.78 7.89 -15.82
CA ARG A 52 25.54 7.14 -16.03
C ARG A 52 25.46 6.61 -17.46
N SER A 53 25.09 5.34 -17.62
CA SER A 53 24.84 4.74 -18.94
C SER A 53 23.68 5.45 -19.63
N GLN A 54 23.85 5.81 -20.90
CA GLN A 54 22.75 6.36 -21.71
C GLN A 54 21.77 5.29 -22.22
N LYS A 55 22.18 4.01 -22.17
CA LYS A 55 21.38 2.89 -22.69
C LYS A 55 20.41 2.32 -21.67
N GLU A 56 20.69 2.48 -20.38
CA GLU A 56 19.90 1.88 -19.30
C GLU A 56 19.80 2.83 -18.11
N ASP A 57 18.57 3.12 -17.70
CA ASP A 57 18.30 3.89 -16.49
C ASP A 57 18.25 2.97 -15.27
N VAL A 58 19.35 2.95 -14.52
CA VAL A 58 19.54 2.11 -13.32
C VAL A 58 18.43 2.33 -12.29
N VAL A 59 17.92 3.56 -12.15
CA VAL A 59 16.89 3.90 -11.17
C VAL A 59 15.57 3.24 -11.54
N THR A 60 15.15 3.41 -12.80
CA THR A 60 13.93 2.78 -13.33
C THR A 60 14.04 1.26 -13.24
N LYS A 61 15.19 0.69 -13.56
CA LYS A 61 15.45 -0.75 -13.43
C LYS A 61 15.36 -1.22 -11.98
N ALA A 62 15.98 -0.52 -11.03
CA ALA A 62 15.91 -0.87 -9.61
C ALA A 62 14.46 -0.85 -9.11
N TYR A 63 13.72 0.22 -9.40
CA TYR A 63 12.31 0.31 -9.03
C TYR A 63 11.43 -0.75 -9.69
N SER A 64 11.77 -1.22 -10.90
CA SER A 64 11.01 -2.31 -11.53
C SER A 64 11.05 -3.63 -10.76
N PHE A 65 12.07 -3.85 -9.92
CA PHE A 65 12.14 -4.99 -9.02
C PHE A 65 11.57 -4.67 -7.64
N ILE A 66 11.85 -3.47 -7.12
CA ILE A 66 11.50 -3.10 -5.75
C ILE A 66 10.00 -2.82 -5.60
N ILE A 67 9.38 -2.09 -6.53
CA ILE A 67 7.95 -1.70 -6.42
C ILE A 67 7.06 -2.94 -6.32
N PRO A 68 7.14 -3.94 -7.24
CA PRO A 68 6.31 -5.14 -7.14
C PRO A 68 6.57 -5.95 -5.86
N ALA A 69 7.83 -6.00 -5.41
CA ALA A 69 8.18 -6.70 -4.17
C ALA A 69 7.55 -6.03 -2.94
N ILE A 70 7.54 -4.71 -2.89
CA ILE A 70 6.90 -3.93 -1.82
C ILE A 70 5.39 -4.07 -1.88
N GLU A 71 4.76 -3.97 -3.04
CA GLU A 71 3.32 -4.18 -3.20
C GLU A 71 2.88 -5.56 -2.72
N LYS A 72 3.65 -6.59 -3.08
CA LYS A 72 3.44 -7.96 -2.61
C LYS A 72 3.60 -8.04 -1.10
N ALA A 73 4.67 -7.48 -0.54
CA ALA A 73 4.90 -7.48 0.90
C ALA A 73 3.78 -6.78 1.67
N PHE A 74 3.27 -5.63 1.19
CA PHE A 74 2.12 -4.96 1.82
C PHE A 74 0.81 -5.74 1.71
N ARG A 75 0.60 -6.45 0.60
CA ARG A 75 -0.58 -7.29 0.41
C ARG A 75 -0.56 -8.53 1.31
N GLU A 76 0.61 -9.12 1.48
CA GLU A 76 0.82 -10.35 2.26
C GLU A 76 1.10 -10.07 3.74
N ALA A 77 1.46 -8.84 4.10
CA ALA A 77 1.71 -8.46 5.48
C ALA A 77 0.49 -8.76 6.36
N GLN A 78 0.75 -9.45 7.47
CA GLN A 78 -0.26 -9.67 8.48
C GLN A 78 -0.70 -8.30 9.01
N LYS A 79 -1.96 -7.93 8.75
CA LYS A 79 -2.55 -6.71 9.30
C LYS A 79 -2.66 -6.88 10.80
N VAL A 80 -1.93 -6.06 11.54
CA VAL A 80 -2.13 -5.91 12.98
C VAL A 80 -3.38 -5.04 13.15
N LEU A 81 -4.46 -5.66 13.59
CA LEU A 81 -5.70 -4.97 13.88
C LEU A 81 -5.59 -4.43 15.31
N ILE A 82 -5.95 -3.15 15.49
CA ILE A 82 -5.87 -2.48 16.77
C ILE A 82 -7.29 -2.37 17.31
N ALA A 83 -7.51 -2.87 18.54
CA ALA A 83 -8.79 -2.74 19.21
C ALA A 83 -9.15 -1.25 19.42
N PRO A 84 -10.43 -0.86 19.26
CA PRO A 84 -10.84 0.51 19.56
C PRO A 84 -10.68 0.80 21.06
N PRO A 85 -10.49 2.07 21.46
CA PRO A 85 -10.39 2.44 22.89
C PRO A 85 -11.61 2.04 23.73
N SER A 86 -12.81 2.05 23.14
CA SER A 86 -14.03 1.47 23.71
C SER A 86 -14.83 0.79 22.61
N PRO A 87 -15.29 -0.46 22.81
CA PRO A 87 -16.08 -1.18 21.82
C PRO A 87 -17.57 -0.86 21.88
N ASP A 88 -18.07 -0.31 22.99
CA ASP A 88 -19.50 -0.12 23.28
C ASP A 88 -20.30 0.60 22.17
N PRO A 89 -19.77 1.64 21.49
CA PRO A 89 -20.51 2.33 20.43
C PRO A 89 -20.73 1.51 19.16
N TYR A 90 -19.98 0.43 18.99
CA TYR A 90 -19.93 -0.35 17.74
C TYR A 90 -20.63 -1.70 17.88
N ILE A 91 -20.86 -2.19 19.09
CA ILE A 91 -21.49 -3.50 19.32
C ILE A 91 -22.98 -3.40 19.00
N GLY A 92 -23.49 -4.35 18.22
CA GLY A 92 -24.92 -4.46 17.97
C GLY A 92 -25.26 -5.04 16.59
N PHE A 93 -26.53 -4.94 16.24
CA PHE A 93 -27.07 -5.40 14.98
C PHE A 93 -27.22 -4.26 13.98
N TYR A 94 -26.68 -4.48 12.78
CA TYR A 94 -26.72 -3.56 11.67
C TYR A 94 -27.42 -4.22 10.50
N THR A 95 -28.09 -3.40 9.69
CA THR A 95 -28.70 -3.88 8.46
C THR A 95 -28.48 -2.89 7.34
N TYR A 96 -28.27 -3.42 6.14
CA TYR A 96 -28.31 -2.65 4.91
C TYR A 96 -29.63 -2.94 4.19
N SER A 97 -30.46 -1.92 4.05
CA SER A 97 -31.75 -1.96 3.36
C SER A 97 -32.72 -3.04 3.87
N ASN A 98 -32.59 -3.52 5.12
CA ASN A 98 -33.33 -4.66 5.67
C ASN A 98 -33.14 -5.98 4.89
N ILE A 99 -32.13 -6.06 4.03
CA ILE A 99 -31.85 -7.22 3.17
C ILE A 99 -30.66 -8.00 3.73
N THR A 100 -29.64 -7.29 4.23
CA THR A 100 -28.42 -7.92 4.75
C THR A 100 -28.22 -7.53 6.20
N PHE A 101 -28.05 -8.53 7.06
CA PHE A 101 -27.88 -8.33 8.49
C PHE A 101 -26.46 -8.66 8.93
N TYR A 102 -25.97 -7.84 9.84
CA TYR A 102 -24.63 -7.93 10.40
C TYR A 102 -24.71 -7.79 11.91
N GLU A 103 -23.85 -8.50 12.61
CA GLU A 103 -23.66 -8.34 14.04
C GLU A 103 -22.20 -7.97 14.28
N ILE A 104 -21.97 -6.88 15.01
CA ILE A 104 -20.64 -6.48 15.44
C ILE A 104 -20.46 -6.90 16.90
N LYS A 105 -19.38 -7.64 17.17
CA LYS A 105 -19.02 -8.15 18.51
C LYS A 105 -17.54 -7.88 18.79
N VAL A 106 -17.14 -8.03 20.04
CA VAL A 106 -15.73 -8.05 20.43
C VAL A 106 -15.16 -9.45 20.20
N GLY A 107 -14.09 -9.54 19.44
CA GLY A 107 -13.33 -10.78 19.23
C GLY A 107 -12.42 -11.12 20.42
N PRO A 108 -11.82 -12.33 20.44
CA PRO A 108 -10.97 -12.78 21.55
C PRO A 108 -9.75 -11.90 21.82
N ASP A 109 -9.28 -11.18 20.80
CA ASP A 109 -8.15 -10.25 20.84
C ASP A 109 -8.57 -8.79 21.10
N GLY A 110 -9.83 -8.56 21.48
CA GLY A 110 -10.39 -7.22 21.71
C GLY A 110 -10.74 -6.46 20.43
N VAL A 111 -10.33 -6.98 19.27
CA VAL A 111 -10.64 -6.42 17.95
C VAL A 111 -12.09 -6.72 17.61
N LEU A 112 -12.79 -5.75 17.03
CA LEU A 112 -14.18 -5.96 16.61
C LEU A 112 -14.25 -6.97 15.46
N ILE A 113 -15.23 -7.86 15.53
CA ILE A 113 -15.59 -8.81 14.48
C ILE A 113 -16.98 -8.48 13.97
N MET A 114 -17.16 -8.52 12.65
CA MET A 114 -18.46 -8.40 12.00
C MET A 114 -18.84 -9.76 11.43
N GLN A 115 -20.00 -10.25 11.84
CA GLN A 115 -20.57 -11.51 11.38
C GLN A 115 -21.82 -11.21 10.55
N GLN A 116 -21.84 -11.68 9.30
CA GLN A 116 -23.02 -11.60 8.45
C GLN A 116 -23.96 -12.79 8.69
N PHE A 117 -25.27 -12.54 8.78
CA PHE A 117 -26.28 -13.58 9.01
C PHE A 117 -27.58 -13.32 8.22
N GLY A 118 -28.44 -14.32 8.15
CA GLY A 118 -29.70 -14.29 7.39
C GLY A 118 -30.02 -15.59 6.65
N PRO A 119 -31.32 -15.85 6.37
CA PRO A 119 -31.80 -17.18 5.96
C PRO A 119 -31.15 -17.73 4.69
N GLN A 120 -30.82 -16.89 3.69
CA GLN A 120 -30.14 -17.34 2.47
C GLN A 120 -28.62 -17.45 2.62
N ILE A 121 -28.02 -16.67 3.53
CA ILE A 121 -26.56 -16.61 3.71
C ILE A 121 -26.04 -17.74 4.59
N GLU A 122 -26.84 -18.17 5.56
CA GLU A 122 -26.49 -19.26 6.47
C GLU A 122 -26.38 -20.62 5.77
N GLU A 123 -27.21 -20.85 4.75
CA GLU A 123 -27.18 -22.07 3.92
C GLU A 123 -26.04 -22.07 2.89
N LEU A 124 -25.68 -20.91 2.35
CA LEU A 124 -24.75 -20.81 1.21
C LEU A 124 -23.29 -20.65 1.61
N ILE A 125 -23.00 -20.06 2.78
CA ILE A 125 -21.64 -19.69 3.17
C ILE A 125 -21.32 -20.29 4.54
N PRO A 126 -20.21 -21.03 4.72
CA PRO A 126 -19.77 -21.47 6.05
C PRO A 126 -19.47 -20.30 6.99
N GLU A 127 -19.76 -20.45 8.29
CA GLU A 127 -19.60 -19.39 9.30
C GLU A 127 -18.19 -18.77 9.36
N LYS A 128 -17.16 -19.60 9.12
CA LYS A 128 -15.75 -19.14 9.06
C LYS A 128 -15.47 -18.10 7.96
N TYR A 129 -16.30 -18.05 6.92
CA TYR A 129 -16.20 -17.06 5.84
C TYR A 129 -17.21 -15.91 5.98
N ARG A 130 -18.11 -15.96 6.98
CA ARG A 130 -19.08 -14.91 7.30
C ARG A 130 -18.56 -13.89 8.31
N THR A 131 -17.41 -14.16 8.91
CA THR A 131 -16.84 -13.33 9.98
C THR A 131 -15.60 -12.61 9.47
N ILE A 132 -15.61 -11.28 9.55
CA ILE A 132 -14.51 -10.41 9.15
C ILE A 132 -14.06 -9.62 10.38
N LYS A 133 -12.75 -9.57 10.64
CA LYS A 133 -12.21 -8.66 11.65
C LYS A 133 -12.15 -7.23 11.10
N LEU A 134 -12.59 -6.26 11.90
CA LEU A 134 -12.66 -4.86 11.52
C LEU A 134 -11.33 -4.15 11.83
N ASN A 135 -10.93 -3.23 10.94
CA ASN A 135 -9.80 -2.29 11.13
C ASN A 135 -10.31 -0.94 11.63
#